data_AF-A0AA36INP4-F1
#
_entry.id   AF-A0AA36INP4-F1
#
_cell.length_a   1.000
_cell.length_b   1.000
_cell.length_c   1.000
_cell.angle_alpha   90.00
_cell.angle_beta   90.00
_cell.angle_gamma   90.00
#
_symmetry.space_group_name_H-M   'P 1'
#
loop_
_entity.id
_entity.type
_entity.pdbx_description
1 polymer ?
#
loop_
_entity_poly.entity_id
_entity_poly.type
_entity_poly.pdbx_seq_one_letter_code
_entity_poly.pdbx_strand_id
1 'polypeptide(L)'
;MWSPPVYFCTRPGQLHAFRSALTELHGNPLRAWFRVLDPDQSLRVTFRGFLRCRLPRSLRLQTEEEMAAVWRAMDTQCQGSCGLRHFSPEAHEAAAGLRRHAAQHGGCAKLLAKLEAQGQVTKPIFRKAGSSGRGAPADVFAAQTWWISVIQ
;
A
#
# COMPACT_ATOMS: atom_id res chain seq x y z
N MET A 1 7.24 -27.69 -21.69
CA MET A 1 6.03 -27.07 -22.25
C MET A 1 5.67 -25.88 -21.36
N TRP A 2 5.59 -24.68 -21.91
CA TRP A 2 5.23 -23.48 -21.14
C TRP A 2 3.71 -23.44 -20.92
N SER A 3 3.28 -23.06 -19.73
CA SER A 3 1.85 -22.85 -19.41
C SER A 3 1.67 -21.39 -18.95
N PRO A 4 0.69 -20.65 -19.51
CA PRO A 4 0.45 -19.28 -19.11
C PRO A 4 -0.06 -19.21 -17.66
N PRO A 5 0.37 -18.20 -16.88
CA PRO A 5 -0.27 -17.89 -15.61
C PRO A 5 -1.79 -17.67 -15.75
N VAL A 6 -2.57 -18.15 -14.78
CA VAL A 6 -4.04 -18.14 -14.83
C VAL A 6 -4.64 -16.76 -15.11
N TYR A 7 -4.04 -15.69 -14.58
CA TYR A 7 -4.52 -14.32 -14.78
C TYR A 7 -4.45 -13.83 -16.23
N PHE A 8 -3.71 -14.49 -17.12
CA PHE A 8 -3.77 -14.16 -18.56
C PHE A 8 -5.08 -14.62 -19.20
N CYS A 9 -5.69 -15.67 -18.65
CA CYS A 9 -6.92 -16.27 -19.16
C CYS A 9 -8.16 -15.83 -18.38
N THR A 10 -8.00 -15.13 -17.25
CA THR A 10 -9.10 -14.65 -16.42
C THR A 10 -9.60 -13.29 -16.88
N ARG A 11 -10.93 -13.09 -16.87
CA ARG A 11 -11.55 -11.79 -17.11
C ARG A 11 -11.28 -10.85 -15.91
N PRO A 12 -10.86 -9.59 -16.12
CA PRO A 12 -10.66 -8.65 -15.01
C PRO A 12 -11.97 -8.37 -14.26
N GLY A 13 -11.91 -8.31 -12.93
CA GLY A 13 -13.06 -7.99 -12.09
C GLY A 13 -12.72 -7.74 -10.63
N GLN A 14 -13.72 -7.36 -9.83
CA GLN A 14 -13.67 -7.28 -8.36
C GLN A 14 -12.65 -6.33 -7.71
N LEU A 15 -11.82 -5.60 -8.47
CA LEU A 15 -10.81 -4.67 -7.90
C LEU A 15 -11.42 -3.60 -6.99
N HIS A 16 -12.59 -3.05 -7.35
CA HIS A 16 -13.25 -2.04 -6.51
C HIS A 16 -13.64 -2.62 -5.14
N ALA A 17 -14.36 -3.75 -5.12
CA ALA A 17 -14.76 -4.42 -3.88
C ALA A 17 -13.54 -4.84 -3.04
N PHE A 18 -12.49 -5.33 -3.71
CA PHE A 18 -11.20 -5.65 -3.09
C PHE A 18 -10.57 -4.43 -2.40
N ARG A 19 -10.44 -3.31 -3.11
CA ARG A 19 -9.90 -2.06 -2.57
C ARG A 19 -10.74 -1.54 -1.41
N SER A 20 -12.07 -1.54 -1.54
CA SER A 20 -12.99 -1.08 -0.50
C SER A 20 -12.85 -1.91 0.77
N ALA A 21 -12.88 -3.24 0.68
CA ALA A 21 -12.78 -4.11 1.86
C ALA A 21 -11.43 -3.99 2.58
N LEU A 22 -10.32 -3.87 1.83
CA LEU A 22 -9.02 -3.63 2.45
C LEU A 22 -8.93 -2.23 3.08
N THR A 23 -9.53 -1.23 2.43
CA THR A 23 -9.55 0.15 2.94
C THR A 23 -10.38 0.23 4.22
N GLU A 24 -11.55 -0.40 4.27
CA GLU A 24 -12.39 -0.49 5.46
C GLU A 24 -11.66 -1.16 6.63
N LEU A 25 -10.94 -2.26 6.37
CA LEU A 25 -10.19 -2.97 7.41
C LEU A 25 -9.01 -2.15 7.96
N HIS A 26 -8.35 -1.36 7.11
CA HIS A 26 -7.10 -0.67 7.46
C HIS A 26 -7.23 0.84 7.64
N GLY A 27 -8.43 1.40 7.44
CA GLY A 27 -8.76 2.83 7.53
C GLY A 27 -8.42 3.62 6.27
N ASN A 28 -7.32 3.31 5.56
CA ASN A 28 -6.97 3.99 4.32
C ASN A 28 -6.23 3.06 3.32
N PRO A 29 -6.28 3.37 2.01
CA PRO A 29 -5.70 2.53 0.97
C PRO A 29 -4.17 2.37 1.06
N LEU A 30 -3.44 3.37 1.54
CA LEU A 30 -1.98 3.25 1.67
C LEU A 30 -1.60 2.28 2.80
N ARG A 31 -2.34 2.31 3.90
CA ARG A 31 -2.19 1.33 5.00
C ARG A 31 -2.53 -0.07 4.52
N ALA A 32 -3.64 -0.22 3.80
CA ALA A 32 -4.00 -1.49 3.18
C ALA A 32 -2.88 -2.04 2.29
N TRP A 33 -2.28 -1.19 1.46
CA TRP A 33 -1.15 -1.54 0.60
C TRP A 33 0.02 -2.12 1.41
N PHE A 34 0.57 -1.36 2.37
CA PHE A 34 1.74 -1.78 3.13
C PHE A 34 1.47 -2.86 4.19
N ARG A 35 0.21 -3.12 4.55
CA ARG A 35 -0.13 -4.17 5.53
C ARG A 35 -0.44 -5.50 4.87
N VAL A 36 -1.00 -5.49 3.67
CA VAL A 36 -1.53 -6.70 3.03
C VAL A 36 -0.78 -7.04 1.75
N LEU A 37 -0.61 -6.06 0.87
CA LEU A 37 -0.10 -6.27 -0.49
C LEU A 37 1.42 -6.24 -0.57
N ASP A 38 2.04 -5.29 0.12
CA ASP A 38 3.48 -4.98 0.06
C ASP A 38 4.07 -4.85 1.48
N PRO A 39 4.03 -5.91 2.31
CA PRO A 39 4.49 -5.88 3.69
C PRO A 39 6.01 -5.67 3.83
N ASP A 40 6.77 -6.04 2.81
CA ASP A 40 8.21 -5.83 2.71
C ASP A 40 8.58 -4.44 2.13
N GLN A 41 7.58 -3.63 1.76
CA GLN A 41 7.74 -2.25 1.28
C GLN A 41 8.62 -2.15 0.03
N SER A 42 8.55 -3.15 -0.84
CA SER A 42 9.24 -3.18 -2.12
C SER A 42 8.67 -2.18 -3.15
N LEU A 43 7.49 -1.61 -2.86
CA LEU A 43 6.67 -0.77 -3.74
C LEU A 43 6.20 -1.52 -5.01
N ARG A 44 6.36 -2.84 -5.03
CA ARG A 44 6.06 -3.70 -6.18
C ARG A 44 5.58 -5.07 -5.72
N VAL A 45 4.34 -5.36 -6.03
CA VAL A 45 3.74 -6.68 -5.82
C VAL A 45 3.84 -7.48 -7.10
N THR A 46 4.14 -8.76 -7.01
CA THR A 46 4.05 -9.73 -8.12
C THR A 46 2.82 -10.60 -7.93
N PHE A 47 2.33 -11.27 -8.99
CA PHE A 47 1.16 -12.15 -8.85
C PHE A 47 1.37 -13.24 -7.78
N ARG A 48 2.57 -13.82 -7.72
CA ARG A 48 2.92 -14.82 -6.71
C ARG A 48 2.96 -14.24 -5.28
N GLY A 49 3.31 -12.97 -5.13
CA GLY A 49 3.20 -12.26 -3.86
C GLY A 49 1.74 -12.01 -3.49
N PHE A 50 0.95 -11.57 -4.46
CA PHE A 50 -0.48 -11.30 -4.30
C PHE A 50 -1.28 -12.52 -3.84
N LEU A 51 -1.02 -13.70 -4.40
CA LEU A 51 -1.67 -14.95 -3.97
C LEU A 51 -1.37 -15.34 -2.52
N ARG A 52 -0.29 -14.81 -1.92
CA ARG A 52 0.08 -15.09 -0.52
C ARG A 52 -0.50 -14.06 0.46
N CYS A 53 -1.15 -13.01 -0.05
CA CYS A 53 -1.73 -11.98 0.79
C CYS A 53 -2.82 -12.56 1.69
N ARG A 54 -2.79 -12.21 2.98
CA ARG A 54 -3.83 -12.62 3.93
C ARG A 54 -5.00 -11.65 3.83
N LEU A 55 -6.04 -12.05 3.12
CA LEU A 55 -7.22 -11.23 2.91
C LEU A 55 -8.18 -11.28 4.11
N PRO A 56 -8.91 -10.19 4.40
CA PRO A 56 -9.99 -10.22 5.38
C PRO A 56 -11.06 -11.22 4.98
N ARG A 57 -11.71 -11.86 5.96
CA ARG A 57 -12.81 -12.80 5.73
C ARG A 57 -14.01 -12.19 4.99
N SER A 58 -14.16 -10.86 5.02
CA SER A 58 -15.18 -10.13 4.27
C SER A 58 -14.96 -10.22 2.75
N LEU A 59 -13.71 -10.41 2.29
CA LEU A 59 -13.41 -10.72 0.91
C LEU A 59 -13.60 -12.23 0.69
N ARG A 60 -14.68 -12.59 0.00
CA ARG A 60 -15.00 -13.98 -0.40
C ARG A 60 -14.19 -14.44 -1.61
N LEU A 61 -12.91 -14.08 -1.70
CA LEU A 61 -12.01 -14.57 -2.76
C LEU A 61 -11.40 -15.88 -2.26
N GLN A 62 -11.95 -17.00 -2.70
CA GLN A 62 -11.61 -18.35 -2.25
C GLN A 62 -10.84 -19.14 -3.30
N THR A 63 -10.96 -18.79 -4.59
CA THR A 63 -10.29 -19.49 -5.68
C THR A 63 -9.12 -18.70 -6.27
N GLU A 64 -8.19 -19.41 -6.90
CA GLU A 64 -7.08 -18.76 -7.62
C GLU A 64 -7.62 -17.93 -8.79
N GLU A 65 -8.70 -18.37 -9.43
CA GLU A 65 -9.38 -17.64 -10.51
C GLU A 65 -10.00 -16.32 -10.01
N GLU A 66 -10.61 -16.29 -8.83
CA GLU A 66 -11.15 -15.07 -8.24
C GLU A 66 -10.04 -14.07 -7.91
N MET A 67 -8.93 -14.56 -7.34
CA MET A 67 -7.73 -13.78 -7.12
C MET A 67 -7.13 -13.27 -8.43
N ALA A 68 -7.09 -14.12 -9.46
CA ALA A 68 -6.60 -13.78 -10.78
C ALA A 68 -7.47 -12.71 -11.46
N ALA A 69 -8.78 -12.70 -11.22
CA ALA A 69 -9.68 -11.66 -11.74
C ALA A 69 -9.35 -10.28 -11.14
N VAL A 70 -9.10 -10.22 -9.83
CA VAL A 70 -8.64 -8.99 -9.14
C VAL A 70 -7.27 -8.57 -9.65
N TRP A 71 -6.33 -9.52 -9.76
CA TRP A 71 -5.01 -9.25 -10.27
C TRP A 71 -5.05 -8.71 -11.70
N ARG A 72 -5.83 -9.33 -12.60
CA ARG A 72 -5.99 -8.89 -13.99
C ARG A 72 -6.57 -7.48 -14.07
N ALA A 73 -7.50 -7.14 -13.18
CA ALA A 73 -8.06 -5.79 -13.09
C ALA A 73 -7.04 -4.76 -12.60
N MET A 74 -6.07 -5.17 -11.78
CA MET A 74 -4.97 -4.32 -11.28
C MET A 74 -3.83 -4.20 -12.31
N ASP A 75 -3.39 -5.32 -12.89
CA ASP A 75 -2.31 -5.41 -13.89
C ASP A 75 -2.86 -5.30 -15.31
N THR A 76 -3.56 -4.21 -15.63
CA THR A 76 -4.24 -4.03 -16.94
C THR A 76 -3.31 -4.23 -18.14
N GLN A 77 -2.01 -3.94 -17.98
CA GLN A 77 -0.99 -4.08 -19.02
C GLN A 77 -0.25 -5.42 -19.02
N CYS A 78 -0.64 -6.39 -18.18
CA CYS A 78 0.00 -7.72 -18.13
C CYS A 78 1.52 -7.66 -17.84
N GLN A 79 1.99 -6.68 -17.07
CA GLN A 79 3.42 -6.52 -16.79
C GLN A 79 3.94 -7.57 -15.80
N GLY A 80 3.05 -8.31 -15.14
CA GLY A 80 3.39 -9.31 -14.11
C GLY A 80 3.73 -8.68 -12.75
N SER A 81 3.59 -7.36 -12.63
CA SER A 81 3.80 -6.66 -11.36
C SER A 81 2.99 -5.36 -11.25
N CYS A 82 2.55 -5.04 -10.04
CA CYS A 82 1.77 -3.86 -9.74
C CYS A 82 2.43 -3.07 -8.61
N GLY A 83 2.52 -1.74 -8.77
CA GLY A 83 2.73 -0.81 -7.66
C GLY A 83 1.43 -0.16 -7.17
N LEU A 84 1.55 0.67 -6.13
CA LEU A 84 0.43 1.37 -5.47
C LEU A 84 -0.52 2.08 -6.44
N ARG A 85 0.00 2.70 -7.52
CA ARG A 85 -0.80 3.41 -8.53
C ARG A 85 -1.88 2.55 -9.18
N HIS A 86 -1.67 1.24 -9.29
CA HIS A 86 -2.66 0.33 -9.89
C HIS A 86 -3.73 -0.09 -8.89
N PHE A 87 -3.40 -0.07 -7.59
CA PHE A 87 -4.33 -0.38 -6.51
C PHE A 87 -5.18 0.84 -6.14
N SER A 88 -4.55 1.99 -5.95
CA SER A 88 -5.21 3.27 -5.71
C SER A 88 -4.38 4.41 -6.31
N PRO A 89 -4.79 4.94 -7.48
CA PRO A 89 -4.19 6.13 -8.07
C PRO A 89 -4.23 7.33 -7.13
N GLU A 90 -5.29 7.46 -6.34
CA GLU A 90 -5.50 8.56 -5.40
C GLU A 90 -4.48 8.52 -4.26
N ALA A 91 -4.29 7.35 -3.64
CA ALA A 91 -3.27 7.16 -2.61
C ALA A 91 -1.85 7.33 -3.16
N HIS A 92 -1.62 6.90 -4.41
CA HIS A 92 -0.35 7.09 -5.09
C HIS A 92 -0.02 8.57 -5.25
N GLU A 93 -0.97 9.39 -5.72
CA GLU A 93 -0.71 10.82 -5.85
C GLU A 93 -0.60 11.54 -4.52
N ALA A 94 -1.36 11.16 -3.50
CA ALA A 94 -1.19 11.71 -2.17
C ALA A 94 0.24 11.43 -1.63
N ALA A 95 0.75 10.21 -1.82
CA ALA A 95 2.11 9.84 -1.42
C ALA A 95 3.17 10.58 -2.26
N ALA A 96 2.96 10.72 -3.57
CA ALA A 96 3.87 11.45 -4.45
C ALA A 96 3.89 12.95 -4.13
N GLY A 97 2.74 13.54 -3.87
CA GLY A 97 2.59 14.94 -3.44
C GLY A 97 3.32 15.21 -2.13
N LEU A 98 3.17 14.33 -1.15
CA LEU A 98 3.92 14.43 0.10
C LEU A 98 5.44 14.35 -0.14
N ARG A 99 5.90 13.40 -0.96
CA ARG A 99 7.33 13.27 -1.28
C ARG A 99 7.86 14.55 -1.94
N ARG A 100 7.12 15.14 -2.87
CA ARG A 100 7.48 16.43 -3.50
C ARG A 100 7.56 17.55 -2.46
N HIS A 101 6.57 17.63 -1.57
CA HIS A 101 6.54 18.64 -0.52
C HIS A 101 7.67 18.47 0.52
N ALA A 102 7.97 17.23 0.89
CA ALA A 102 9.08 16.89 1.78
C ALA A 102 10.43 17.26 1.15
N ALA A 103 10.61 17.02 -0.15
CA ALA A 103 11.82 17.40 -0.86
C ALA A 103 12.08 18.92 -0.80
N GLN A 104 11.02 19.74 -0.92
CA GLN A 104 11.11 21.20 -0.77
C GLN A 104 11.56 21.65 0.64
N HIS A 105 11.39 20.79 1.64
CA HIS A 105 11.73 21.06 3.04
C HIS A 105 13.01 20.34 3.50
N GLY A 106 13.76 19.74 2.56
CA GLY A 106 14.99 19.01 2.87
C GLY A 106 14.76 17.62 3.48
N GLY A 107 13.61 17.00 3.20
CA GLY A 107 13.25 15.63 3.56
C GLY A 107 12.06 15.51 4.51
N CYS A 108 11.53 14.30 4.64
CA CYS A 108 10.34 14.01 5.45
C CYS A 108 10.54 14.36 6.93
N ALA A 109 11.74 14.12 7.48
CA ALA A 109 12.05 14.44 8.88
C ALA A 109 11.99 15.94 9.18
N LYS A 110 12.53 16.79 8.29
CA LYS A 110 12.50 18.24 8.43
C LYS A 110 11.11 18.81 8.23
N LEU A 111 10.39 18.30 7.22
CA LEU A 111 8.98 18.64 7.03
C LEU A 111 8.18 18.32 8.30
N LEU A 112 8.35 17.13 8.86
CA LEU A 112 7.64 16.71 10.05
C LEU A 112 7.96 17.61 11.27
N ALA A 113 9.24 17.89 11.52
CA ALA A 113 9.65 18.80 12.59
C ALA A 113 9.02 20.19 12.44
N LYS A 114 8.91 20.68 11.20
CA LYS A 114 8.25 21.95 10.90
C LYS A 114 6.74 21.90 11.17
N LEU A 115 6.05 20.83 10.75
CA LEU A 115 4.62 20.64 11.00
C LEU A 115 4.31 20.50 12.51
N GLU A 116 5.18 19.81 13.25
CA GLU A 116 5.10 19.73 14.72
C GLU A 116 5.26 21.10 15.38
N ALA A 117 6.24 21.90 14.94
CA ALA A 117 6.44 23.26 15.44
C ALA A 117 5.25 24.19 15.14
N GLN A 118 4.52 23.93 14.05
CA GLN A 118 3.30 24.65 13.68
C GLN A 118 2.04 24.14 14.41
N GLY A 119 2.17 23.14 15.28
CA GLY A 119 1.03 22.53 15.98
C GLY A 119 0.10 21.72 15.07
N GLN A 120 0.51 21.44 13.83
CA GLN A 120 -0.28 20.67 12.87
C GLN A 120 -0.18 19.15 13.13
N VAL A 121 0.82 18.72 13.93
CA VAL A 121 1.07 17.32 14.28
C VAL A 121 1.53 17.22 15.75
N THR A 122 1.13 16.16 16.48
CA THR A 122 1.48 15.97 17.91
C THR A 122 2.22 14.65 18.18
N LYS A 123 3.19 14.69 19.12
CA LYS A 123 4.12 13.59 19.47
C LYS A 123 3.56 12.27 20.04
N PRO A 124 2.36 12.15 20.65
CA PRO A 124 1.89 10.86 21.22
C PRO A 124 1.69 9.75 20.18
N ILE A 125 1.57 10.12 18.90
CA ILE A 125 1.33 9.22 17.77
C ILE A 125 2.56 8.34 17.44
N PHE A 126 3.76 8.72 17.89
CA PHE A 126 5.03 8.10 17.43
C PHE A 126 5.60 6.98 18.31
N ARG A 127 5.11 6.80 19.55
CA ARG A 127 5.79 5.94 20.54
C ARG A 127 5.52 4.43 20.41
N LYS A 128 4.61 4.00 19.52
CA LYS A 128 4.16 2.59 19.45
C LYS A 128 4.71 1.76 18.28
N ALA A 129 5.57 2.32 17.43
CA ALA A 129 6.08 1.64 16.22
C ALA A 129 7.52 1.11 16.30
N GLY A 130 8.21 1.29 17.43
CA GLY A 130 9.62 0.91 17.60
C GLY A 130 9.83 -0.36 18.42
N SER A 131 9.48 -1.53 17.89
CA SER A 131 9.99 -2.81 18.46
C SER A 131 10.02 -4.01 17.49
N SER A 132 9.99 -3.80 16.16
CA SER A 132 10.27 -4.90 15.23
C SER A 132 11.48 -4.57 14.37
N GLY A 133 12.61 -5.20 14.72
CA GLY A 133 13.87 -5.05 14.03
C GLY A 133 13.84 -5.61 12.60
N ARG A 134 14.26 -4.79 11.65
CA ARG A 134 15.34 -5.06 10.68
C ARG A 134 15.32 -3.99 9.57
N GLY A 135 16.37 -3.18 9.54
CA GLY A 135 17.05 -2.75 8.32
C GLY A 135 16.35 -1.84 7.30
N ALA A 136 15.17 -1.28 7.57
CA ALA A 136 14.65 -0.21 6.71
C ALA A 136 15.25 1.14 7.12
N PRO A 137 15.61 2.01 6.16
CA PRO A 137 16.16 3.33 6.47
C PRO A 137 15.12 4.13 7.27
N ALA A 138 15.57 4.74 8.36
CA ALA A 138 14.74 5.31 9.42
C ALA A 138 13.81 6.44 8.93
N ASP A 139 14.05 6.97 7.74
CA ASP A 139 13.29 8.00 7.05
C ASP A 139 11.95 7.49 6.47
N VAL A 140 11.87 6.21 6.08
CA VAL A 140 10.64 5.59 5.58
C VAL A 140 9.70 5.22 6.73
N PHE A 141 10.22 4.70 7.85
CA PHE A 141 9.43 4.33 9.04
C PHE A 141 8.81 5.54 9.76
N ALA A 142 9.52 6.68 9.79
CA ALA A 142 8.98 7.91 10.37
C ALA A 142 7.81 8.47 9.54
N ALA A 143 7.89 8.39 8.21
CA ALA A 143 6.78 8.73 7.32
C ALA A 143 5.61 7.73 7.42
N GLN A 144 5.91 6.45 7.67
CA GLN A 144 4.93 5.37 7.79
C GLN A 144 4.05 5.46 9.04
N THR A 145 4.60 5.96 10.15
CA THR A 145 3.85 6.16 11.41
C THR A 145 3.00 7.44 11.36
N TRP A 146 3.47 8.46 10.64
CA TRP A 146 2.74 9.71 10.40
C TRP A 146 1.54 9.53 9.45
N TRP A 147 1.70 8.79 8.36
CA TRP A 147 0.62 8.58 7.36
C TRP A 147 -0.53 7.70 7.87
N ILE A 148 -0.29 6.91 8.92
CA ILE A 148 -1.29 6.03 9.52
C ILE A 148 -2.36 6.80 10.31
N SER A 149 -2.03 7.99 10.79
CA SER A 149 -2.86 8.80 11.70
C SER A 149 -3.34 10.13 11.12
N VAL A 150 -2.81 10.58 9.99
CA VAL A 150 -3.15 11.89 9.37
C VAL A 150 -4.25 11.80 8.31
N ILE A 151 -4.67 10.60 7.91
CA ILE A 151 -5.83 10.38 7.02
C ILE A 151 -6.93 9.65 7.78
N GLN A 152 -7.42 10.32 8.83
CA GLN A 152 -8.77 10.12 9.36
C GLN A 152 -9.51 11.44 9.21
#